data_AF-A0A8J8TGX2-F1
#
_entry.id   AF-A0A8J8TGX2-F1
#
_cell.length_a   1.000
_cell.length_b   1.000
_cell.length_c   1.000
_cell.angle_alpha   90.00
_cell.angle_beta   90.00
_cell.angle_gamma   90.00
#
_symmetry.space_group_name_H-M   'P 1'
#
loop_
_entity.id
_entity.type
_entity.pdbx_description
1 polymer ?
#
loop_
_entity_poly.entity_id
_entity_poly.type
_entity_poly.pdbx_seq_one_letter_code
_entity_poly.pdbx_strand_id
1 'polypeptide(L)'
;MKLRVILTEILEDPYLNLAIDEALLIKNDLVLRIWRNNMSVVLGILSRVNDEINLEYITEKNIPLLRRISGGGSVYHDMGN
;
A
#
# COMPACT_ATOMS: atom_id res chain seq x y z
N MET A 1 17.44 -22.75 -5.83
CA MET A 1 16.39 -21.78 -6.21
C MET A 1 16.99 -20.38 -6.11
N LYS A 2 16.81 -19.50 -7.11
CA LYS A 2 17.32 -18.11 -7.06
C LYS A 2 16.19 -17.18 -6.60
N LEU A 3 16.41 -16.42 -5.54
CA LEU A 3 15.47 -15.39 -5.06
C LEU A 3 15.63 -14.12 -5.90
N ARG A 4 14.52 -13.57 -6.40
CA ARG A 4 14.51 -12.24 -7.03
C ARG A 4 14.26 -11.19 -5.95
N VAL A 5 15.17 -10.22 -5.83
CA VAL A 5 15.03 -9.10 -4.89
C VAL A 5 14.80 -7.82 -5.68
N ILE A 6 13.73 -7.09 -5.34
CA ILE A 6 13.37 -5.80 -5.95
C ILE A 6 13.47 -4.72 -4.87
N LEU A 7 14.36 -3.75 -5.08
CA LEU A 7 14.61 -2.63 -4.16
C LEU A 7 14.16 -1.29 -4.75
N THR A 8 13.50 -1.31 -5.90
CA THR A 8 12.93 -0.10 -6.52
C THR A 8 11.68 0.31 -5.76
N GLU A 9 11.69 1.53 -5.23
CA GLU A 9 10.55 2.18 -4.60
C GLU A 9 10.10 3.40 -5.40
N ILE A 10 8.79 3.67 -5.39
CA ILE A 10 8.18 4.82 -6.06
C ILE A 10 7.45 5.62 -4.98
N LEU A 11 8.19 6.47 -4.27
CA LEU A 11 7.72 7.10 -3.03
C LEU A 11 6.47 7.97 -3.21
N GLU A 12 6.40 8.69 -4.33
CA GLU A 12 5.34 9.66 -4.61
C GLU A 12 4.05 9.05 -5.16
N ASP A 13 4.08 7.77 -5.55
CA ASP A 13 2.93 7.08 -6.12
C ASP A 13 2.57 5.83 -5.32
N PRO A 14 1.81 6.00 -4.22
CA PRO A 14 1.36 4.87 -3.42
C PRO A 14 0.43 3.93 -4.21
N TYR A 15 -0.28 4.43 -5.22
CA TYR A 15 -1.19 3.62 -6.03
C TYR A 15 -0.40 2.63 -6.89
N LEU A 16 0.68 3.11 -7.53
CA LEU A 16 1.54 2.25 -8.32
C LEU A 16 2.27 1.21 -7.46
N ASN A 17 2.70 1.56 -6.25
CA ASN A 17 3.31 0.58 -5.36
C ASN A 17 2.36 -0.58 -5.01
N LEU A 18 1.09 -0.30 -4.73
CA LEU A 18 0.10 -1.35 -4.48
C LEU A 18 -0.21 -2.16 -5.73
N ALA A 19 -0.30 -1.52 -6.90
CA ALA A 19 -0.54 -2.20 -8.17
C ALA A 19 0.62 -3.17 -8.53
N ILE A 20 1.86 -2.80 -8.22
CA ILE A 20 3.02 -3.69 -8.40
C ILE A 20 2.91 -4.92 -7.47
N ASP A 21 2.52 -4.73 -6.21
CA ASP A 21 2.34 -5.86 -5.28
C ASP A 21 1.24 -6.82 -5.76
N GLU A 22 0.12 -6.30 -6.25
CA GLU A 22 -0.95 -7.11 -6.85
C GLU A 22 -0.45 -7.87 -8.08
N ALA A 23 0.26 -7.21 -8.99
CA ALA A 23 0.80 -7.84 -10.19
C ALA A 23 1.82 -8.94 -9.86
N LEU A 24 2.69 -8.73 -8.87
CA LEU A 24 3.65 -9.72 -8.40
C LEU A 24 2.94 -10.91 -7.75
N LEU A 25 1.88 -10.67 -6.96
CA LEU A 25 1.09 -11.73 -6.35
C LEU A 25 0.39 -12.59 -7.41
N ILE A 26 -0.24 -11.96 -8.41
CA ILE A 26 -0.90 -12.66 -9.53
C ILE A 26 0.09 -13.52 -10.31
N LYS A 27 1.32 -13.02 -10.50
CA LYS A 27 2.38 -13.77 -11.19
C LYS A 27 2.83 -15.01 -10.41
N ASN A 28 2.68 -15.00 -9.09
CA ASN A 28 3.01 -16.12 -8.19
C ASN A 28 4.49 -16.57 -8.29
N ASP A 29 5.40 -15.61 -8.52
CA ASP A 29 6.85 -15.81 -8.48
C ASP A 29 7.38 -15.65 -7.04
N LEU A 30 8.46 -16.36 -6.68
CA LEU A 30 9.18 -16.10 -5.43
C LEU A 30 9.99 -14.79 -5.53
N VAL A 31 9.45 -13.71 -4.97
CA VAL A 31 10.05 -12.37 -4.98
C VAL A 31 10.08 -11.80 -3.57
N LEU A 32 11.20 -11.18 -3.20
CA LEU A 32 11.29 -10.27 -2.06
C LEU A 32 11.28 -8.84 -2.61
N ARG A 33 10.27 -8.06 -2.25
CA ARG A 33 10.20 -6.64 -2.58
C ARG A 33 10.29 -5.82 -1.29
N ILE A 34 11.18 -4.84 -1.25
CA ILE A 34 11.30 -3.88 -0.15
C ILE A 34 11.04 -2.50 -0.75
N TRP A 35 10.05 -1.80 -0.22
CA TRP A 35 9.57 -0.52 -0.75
C TRP A 35 8.83 0.27 0.33
N ARG A 36 8.67 1.58 0.11
CA ARG A 36 7.93 2.50 0.99
C ARG A 36 7.01 3.43 0.20
N ASN A 37 6.05 4.02 0.88
CA ASN A 37 5.22 5.13 0.39
C ASN A 37 5.54 6.40 1.18
N ASN A 38 5.32 7.56 0.55
CA ASN A 38 5.00 8.77 1.28
C ASN A 38 3.67 8.63 2.07
N MET A 39 3.29 9.66 2.81
CA MET A 39 2.06 9.72 3.60
C MET A 39 0.86 9.15 2.84
N SER A 40 0.28 8.05 3.33
CA SER A 40 -0.90 7.41 2.72
C SER A 40 -1.65 6.54 3.71
N VAL A 41 -2.95 6.36 3.48
CA VAL A 41 -3.80 5.41 4.21
C VAL A 41 -4.11 4.23 3.30
N VAL A 42 -3.78 3.02 3.75
CA VAL A 42 -4.03 1.79 3.01
C VAL A 42 -5.09 0.95 3.72
N LEU A 43 -6.30 0.96 3.15
CA LEU A 43 -7.47 0.21 3.60
C LEU A 43 -7.36 -1.27 3.22
N GLY A 44 -7.74 -2.16 4.13
CA GLY A 44 -7.85 -3.59 3.83
C GLY A 44 -9.00 -3.89 2.85
N ILE A 45 -8.92 -5.00 2.11
CA ILE A 45 -9.89 -5.29 1.04
C ILE A 45 -11.34 -5.35 1.53
N LEU A 46 -11.58 -5.85 2.76
CA LEU A 46 -12.92 -5.96 3.35
C LEU A 46 -13.26 -4.82 4.33
N SER A 47 -12.32 -3.92 4.59
CA SER A 47 -12.52 -2.80 5.51
C SER A 47 -13.42 -1.73 4.90
N ARG A 48 -14.25 -1.13 5.75
CA ARG A 48 -15.17 -0.05 5.39
C ARG A 48 -14.54 1.29 5.73
N VAL A 49 -14.60 2.22 4.79
CA VAL A 49 -14.01 3.56 4.93
C VAL A 49 -14.55 4.27 6.18
N ASN A 50 -15.87 4.29 6.34
CA ASN A 50 -16.53 5.02 7.43
C ASN A 50 -16.29 4.42 8.83
N ASP A 51 -15.83 3.16 8.90
CA ASP A 51 -15.63 2.46 10.18
C ASP A 51 -14.19 2.64 10.70
N GLU A 52 -13.24 2.96 9.81
CA GLU A 52 -11.81 2.96 10.14
C GLU A 52 -11.10 4.28 9.81
N ILE A 53 -11.66 5.12 8.93
CA ILE A 53 -10.96 6.28 8.37
C ILE A 53 -11.70 7.58 8.72
N ASN A 54 -10.96 8.55 9.29
CA ASN A 54 -11.42 9.93 9.39
C ASN A 54 -11.25 10.63 8.02
N LEU A 55 -12.31 10.60 7.21
CA LEU A 55 -12.34 11.18 5.87
C LEU A 55 -12.06 12.69 5.83
N GLU A 56 -12.57 13.44 6.81
CA GLU A 56 -12.36 14.88 6.89
C GLU A 56 -10.87 15.20 7.09
N TYR A 57 -10.22 14.50 8.02
CA TYR A 57 -8.80 14.69 8.31
C TYR A 57 -7.90 14.36 7.12
N ILE A 58 -8.10 13.21 6.47
CA ILE A 58 -7.24 12.82 5.35
C ILE A 58 -7.45 13.73 4.13
N THR A 59 -8.66 14.26 3.94
CA THR A 59 -8.97 15.20 2.86
C THR A 59 -8.29 16.55 3.13
N GLU A 60 -8.41 17.09 4.34
CA GLU A 60 -7.76 18.35 4.73
C GLU A 60 -6.22 18.27 4.60
N LYS A 61 -5.63 17.12 4.94
CA LYS A 61 -4.18 16.90 4.88
C LYS A 61 -3.69 16.39 3.52
N ASN A 62 -4.55 16.25 2.52
CA ASN A 62 -4.23 15.69 1.21
C ASN A 62 -3.51 14.32 1.31
N ILE A 63 -3.94 13.48 2.25
CA ILE A 63 -3.41 12.12 2.44
C ILE A 63 -4.18 11.17 1.51
N PRO A 64 -3.51 10.50 0.55
CA PRO A 64 -4.15 9.53 -0.32
C PRO A 64 -4.79 8.37 0.46
N LEU A 65 -6.00 7.99 0.07
CA LEU A 65 -6.68 6.78 0.52
C LEU A 65 -6.62 5.72 -0.58
N LEU A 66 -6.12 4.54 -0.24
CA LEU A 66 -5.95 3.41 -1.14
C LEU A 66 -6.59 2.16 -0.55
N ARG A 67 -6.84 1.15 -1.40
CA ARG A 67 -7.29 -0.18 -0.97
C ARG A 67 -6.32 -1.24 -1.48
N ARG A 68 -5.78 -2.07 -0.57
CA ARG A 68 -4.95 -3.21 -0.95
C ARG A 68 -5.79 -4.46 -1.17
N ILE A 69 -5.24 -5.42 -1.92
CA ILE A 69 -5.91 -6.68 -2.25
C ILE A 69 -5.92 -7.69 -1.10
N SER A 70 -5.07 -7.51 -0.09
CA SER A 70 -5.01 -8.42 1.06
C SER A 70 -6.06 -8.04 2.13
N GLY A 71 -6.36 -9.02 2.99
CA GLY A 71 -7.13 -8.77 4.22
C GLY A 71 -6.37 -7.97 5.28
N GLY A 72 -6.94 -7.92 6.48
CA GLY A 72 -6.47 -7.11 7.62
C GLY A 72 -7.10 -5.72 7.66
N GLY A 73 -6.83 -4.95 8.72
CA GLY A 73 -7.36 -3.59 8.89
C GLY A 73 -6.61 -2.51 8.10
N SER A 74 -7.01 -1.26 8.29
CA SER A 74 -6.35 -0.08 7.72
C SER A 74 -5.00 0.20 8.37
N VAL A 75 -4.04 0.70 7.59
CA VAL A 75 -2.74 1.15 8.07
C VAL A 75 -2.40 2.52 7.51
N TYR A 76 -1.60 3.27 8.25
CA TYR A 76 -0.99 4.51 7.80
C TYR A 76 0.46 4.25 7.40
N HIS A 77 0.87 4.76 6.26
CA HIS A 77 2.24 4.71 5.76
C HIS A 77 2.83 6.12 5.76
N ASP A 78 4.10 6.21 6.13
CA ASP A 78 5.00 7.33 5.93
C ASP A 78 6.42 6.82 5.66
N MET A 79 7.40 7.74 5.61
CA MET A 79 8.80 7.41 5.32
C MET A 79 9.54 6.68 6.44
N GLY A 80 8.95 6.61 7.64
CA GLY A 80 9.46 5.91 8.82
C GLY A 80 8.98 4.46 8.92
N ASN A 81 8.05 4.03 8.06
CA ASN A 81 7.65 2.63 7.90
C ASN A 81 8.72 1.77 7.22
#